data_AF-A0A084EP75-F1
#
_entry.id   AF-A0A084EP75-F1
#
_cell.length_a   1.000
_cell.length_b   1.000
_cell.length_c   1.000
_cell.angle_alpha   90.00
_cell.angle_beta   90.00
_cell.angle_gamma   90.00
#
_symmetry.space_group_name_H-M   'P 1'
#
loop_
_entity.id
_entity.type
_entity.pdbx_description
1 polymer ?
#
loop_
_entity_poly.entity_id
_entity_poly.type
_entity_poly.pdbx_seq_one_letter_code
_entity_poly.pdbx_strand_id
1 'polypeptide(L)'
;MNNQFKLKNKKIKPVSILIILFVGFLFLISLIGFIFTSFYTIDLKLAIFFEKGFKYEIVRYWSIFYDILGTTELIVFILFNIMVLIESWFLLKSKTKKDNFWKKNKWILKLVYITVYVMFLVIKCITTYFKFNADNGFGYGGDAIYLLSSKYRNICLIASLVIHCIGLFVGFYIIHCKFKNDPSYLVDKYWIQAVKILFIVLISYTILVLLKGMTSRPYYYNIIYGDLLKQVKLNGHNDWVDHYLNQSTFKHGFNIGDNKYANNIPGEWPWYRINGGLFRPDKNLVQFKHWFDWAFPSGHIGATLIVGCTFFYFLTNNQKLTPLKITLLGLYFLHLVSMSFAIVVNRGHWVSDVTFTYLWLLPLIFLTHFLSLKILVIKNTRNIVKKI
;
A
#
# COMPACT_ATOMS: atom_id res chain seq x y z
N MET A 1 -41.04 -12.89 24.57
CA MET A 1 -40.94 -12.61 23.11
C MET A 1 -41.38 -11.18 22.84
N ASN A 2 -40.46 -10.23 22.59
CA ASN A 2 -40.72 -9.00 21.80
C ASN A 2 -39.50 -8.06 21.57
N ASN A 3 -38.26 -8.58 21.57
CA ASN A 3 -37.06 -7.76 21.29
C ASN A 3 -36.41 -8.05 19.92
N GLN A 4 -37.05 -8.84 19.05
CA GLN A 4 -36.42 -9.31 17.80
C GLN A 4 -36.64 -8.45 16.55
N PHE A 5 -37.42 -7.36 16.58
CA PHE A 5 -37.63 -6.53 15.38
C PHE A 5 -37.65 -5.02 15.68
N LYS A 6 -36.64 -4.53 16.41
CA LYS A 6 -36.26 -3.10 16.35
C LYS A 6 -34.94 -2.94 15.59
N LEU A 7 -34.95 -3.30 14.30
CA LEU A 7 -34.19 -2.58 13.28
C LEU A 7 -34.87 -1.21 13.05
N LYS A 8 -35.10 -0.44 14.13
CA LYS A 8 -35.62 0.92 14.04
C LYS A 8 -34.49 1.79 13.49
N ASN A 9 -34.64 2.24 12.25
CA ASN A 9 -34.05 3.44 11.64
C ASN A 9 -32.94 4.09 12.49
N LYS A 10 -31.74 3.49 12.52
CA LYS A 10 -30.56 4.26 12.88
C LYS A 10 -30.34 5.21 11.71
N LYS A 11 -30.76 6.47 11.86
CA LYS A 11 -30.42 7.55 10.92
C LYS A 11 -28.93 7.41 10.60
N ILE A 12 -28.62 7.11 9.35
CA ILE A 12 -27.23 7.05 8.88
C ILE A 12 -26.64 8.43 9.18
N LYS A 13 -25.58 8.47 10.00
CA LYS A 13 -25.00 9.75 10.41
C LYS A 13 -24.51 10.49 9.15
N PRO A 14 -24.67 11.81 9.04
CA PRO A 14 -24.24 12.59 7.86
C PRO A 14 -22.80 12.32 7.42
N VAL A 15 -21.91 12.06 8.39
CA VAL A 15 -20.50 11.75 8.11
C VAL A 15 -20.29 10.33 7.55
N SER A 16 -21.10 9.35 7.96
CA SER A 16 -21.09 8.02 7.33
C SER A 16 -21.58 8.10 5.88
N ILE A 17 -22.55 8.98 5.60
CA ILE A 17 -22.99 9.29 4.23
C ILE A 17 -21.84 9.92 3.45
N LEU A 18 -21.13 10.91 4.01
CA LEU A 18 -19.97 11.54 3.36
C LEU A 18 -18.90 10.52 2.95
N ILE A 19 -18.54 9.60 3.85
CA ILE A 19 -17.51 8.60 3.54
C ILE A 19 -18.01 7.59 2.50
N ILE A 20 -19.28 7.17 2.54
CA ILE A 20 -19.86 6.29 1.53
C ILE A 20 -19.92 6.97 0.17
N LEU A 21 -20.40 8.22 0.11
CA LEU A 21 -20.42 9.02 -1.12
C LEU A 21 -19.04 9.14 -1.72
N PHE A 22 -18.04 9.26 -0.86
CA PHE A 22 -16.67 9.45 -1.28
C PHE A 22 -15.97 8.20 -1.78
N VAL A 23 -16.15 7.07 -1.09
CA VAL A 23 -15.70 5.77 -1.59
C VAL A 23 -16.43 5.44 -2.90
N GLY A 24 -17.73 5.78 -2.99
CA GLY A 24 -18.50 5.69 -4.22
C GLY A 24 -17.94 6.58 -5.33
N PHE A 25 -17.56 7.82 -5.01
CA PHE A 25 -16.93 8.75 -5.94
C PHE A 25 -15.57 8.22 -6.44
N LEU A 26 -14.71 7.74 -5.55
CA LEU A 26 -13.43 7.11 -5.91
C LEU A 26 -13.65 5.89 -6.83
N PHE A 27 -14.63 5.05 -6.52
CA PHE A 27 -14.99 3.92 -7.35
C PHE A 27 -15.48 4.36 -8.74
N LEU A 28 -16.37 5.35 -8.81
CA LEU A 28 -16.92 5.87 -10.08
C LEU A 28 -15.84 6.53 -10.95
N ILE A 29 -14.99 7.38 -10.36
CA ILE A 29 -13.86 7.97 -11.10
C ILE A 29 -12.90 6.88 -11.56
N SER A 30 -12.62 5.88 -10.73
CA SER A 30 -11.78 4.76 -11.14
C SER A 30 -12.42 3.93 -12.25
N LEU A 31 -13.75 3.77 -12.24
CA LEU A 31 -14.48 3.07 -13.30
C LEU A 31 -14.37 3.81 -14.62
N ILE A 32 -14.69 5.10 -14.61
CA ILE A 32 -14.60 5.97 -15.79
C ILE A 32 -13.15 5.98 -16.30
N GLY A 33 -12.20 6.24 -15.41
CA GLY A 33 -10.77 6.26 -15.73
C GLY A 33 -10.31 4.93 -16.32
N PHE A 34 -10.70 3.80 -15.74
CA PHE A 34 -10.33 2.47 -16.21
C PHE A 34 -10.90 2.16 -17.60
N ILE A 35 -12.16 2.52 -17.86
CA ILE A 35 -12.78 2.38 -19.19
C ILE A 35 -11.96 3.15 -20.24
N PHE A 36 -11.61 4.40 -19.97
CA PHE A 36 -10.79 5.20 -20.89
C PHE A 36 -9.38 4.63 -21.04
N THR A 37 -8.71 4.27 -19.95
CA THR A 37 -7.33 3.75 -19.98
C THR A 37 -7.23 2.30 -20.48
N SER A 38 -8.37 1.64 -20.72
CA SER A 38 -8.37 0.34 -21.41
C SER A 38 -8.01 0.49 -22.89
N PHE A 39 -8.18 1.68 -23.47
CA PHE A 39 -7.58 2.03 -24.74
C PHE A 39 -6.12 2.46 -24.50
N TYR A 40 -5.17 1.65 -24.98
CA TYR A 40 -3.73 1.88 -24.76
C TYR A 40 -3.28 3.28 -25.19
N THR A 41 -3.79 3.79 -26.29
CA THR A 41 -3.49 5.13 -26.80
C THR A 41 -3.86 6.24 -25.82
N ILE A 42 -4.93 6.06 -25.03
CA ILE A 42 -5.35 7.02 -24.00
C ILE A 42 -4.46 6.88 -22.76
N ASP A 43 -4.21 5.66 -22.29
CA ASP A 43 -3.34 5.40 -21.14
C ASP A 43 -1.91 5.94 -21.38
N LEU A 44 -1.39 5.75 -22.59
CA LEU A 44 -0.11 6.31 -23.04
C LEU A 44 -0.12 7.85 -23.08
N LYS A 45 -1.17 8.48 -23.61
CA LYS A 45 -1.30 9.95 -23.60
C LYS A 45 -1.30 10.52 -22.18
N LEU A 46 -1.97 9.83 -21.25
CA LEU A 46 -1.97 10.22 -19.85
C LEU A 46 -0.58 10.05 -19.23
N ALA A 47 0.12 8.95 -19.50
CA ALA A 47 1.49 8.73 -19.03
C ALA A 47 2.45 9.84 -19.52
N ILE A 48 2.40 10.18 -20.82
CA ILE A 48 3.16 11.28 -21.44
C ILE A 48 2.77 12.64 -20.82
N PHE A 49 1.50 12.84 -20.48
CA PHE A 49 1.06 14.07 -19.83
C PHE A 49 1.61 14.19 -18.40
N PHE A 50 1.44 13.16 -17.57
CA PHE A 50 1.82 13.18 -16.16
C PHE A 50 3.34 13.20 -15.97
N GLU A 51 4.12 12.52 -16.81
CA GLU A 51 5.58 12.51 -16.67
C GLU A 51 6.22 13.89 -16.83
N LYS A 52 5.55 14.84 -17.51
CA LYS A 52 6.02 16.23 -17.62
C LYS A 52 6.20 16.87 -16.25
N GLY A 53 5.40 16.48 -15.26
CA GLY A 53 5.55 16.92 -13.87
C GLY A 53 6.90 16.54 -13.27
N PHE A 54 7.48 15.41 -13.67
CA PHE A 54 8.74 14.90 -13.13
C PHE A 54 9.96 15.75 -13.50
N LYS A 55 9.80 16.73 -14.40
CA LYS A 55 10.82 17.73 -14.71
C LYS A 55 11.07 18.69 -13.54
N TYR A 56 10.07 18.94 -12.69
CA TYR A 56 10.17 19.88 -11.58
C TYR A 56 10.79 19.22 -10.34
N GLU A 57 11.73 19.91 -9.69
CA GLU A 57 12.51 19.35 -8.59
C GLU A 57 11.65 18.92 -7.39
N ILE A 58 10.71 19.77 -6.96
CA ILE A 58 9.78 19.46 -5.85
C ILE A 58 8.96 18.20 -6.17
N VAL A 59 8.53 18.06 -7.43
CA VAL A 59 7.73 16.93 -7.89
C VAL A 59 8.56 15.64 -7.89
N ARG A 60 9.87 15.70 -8.17
CA ARG A 60 10.78 14.54 -8.06
C ARG A 60 10.84 14.03 -6.62
N TYR A 61 11.11 14.90 -5.64
CA TYR A 61 11.15 14.49 -4.23
C TYR A 61 9.80 13.95 -3.76
N TRP A 62 8.70 14.63 -4.11
CA TRP A 62 7.36 14.20 -3.76
C TRP A 62 7.04 12.81 -4.33
N SER A 63 7.23 12.62 -5.64
CA SER A 63 6.85 11.37 -6.30
C SER A 63 7.73 10.18 -5.90
N ILE A 64 9.05 10.39 -5.77
CA ILE A 64 9.99 9.37 -5.28
C ILE A 64 9.72 9.03 -3.81
N PHE A 65 9.37 10.02 -2.99
CA PHE A 65 8.97 9.79 -1.60
C PHE A 65 7.76 8.86 -1.52
N TYR A 66 6.71 9.12 -2.30
CA TYR A 66 5.52 8.29 -2.31
C TYR A 66 5.75 6.88 -2.84
N ASP A 67 6.58 6.72 -3.86
CA ASP A 67 7.00 5.40 -4.37
C ASP A 67 7.69 4.59 -3.26
N ILE A 68 8.69 5.18 -2.59
CA ILE A 68 9.38 4.53 -1.47
C ILE A 68 8.42 4.25 -0.30
N LEU A 69 7.58 5.22 0.05
CA LEU A 69 6.62 5.09 1.15
C LEU A 69 5.63 3.96 0.90
N GLY A 70 5.03 3.88 -0.28
CA GLY A 70 4.01 2.87 -0.60
C GLY A 70 4.55 1.44 -0.63
N THR A 71 5.86 1.24 -0.87
CA THR A 71 6.46 -0.10 -0.73
C THR A 71 6.55 -0.58 0.72
N THR A 72 6.47 0.32 1.70
CA THR A 72 6.82 0.00 3.09
C THR A 72 5.79 0.44 4.13
N GLU A 73 4.84 1.30 3.83
CA GLU A 73 3.88 1.82 4.80
C GLU A 73 2.98 0.74 5.39
N LEU A 74 2.57 -0.24 4.58
CA LEU A 74 1.58 -1.24 4.99
C LEU A 74 2.07 -2.06 6.19
N ILE A 75 3.38 -2.33 6.29
CA ILE A 75 3.90 -3.14 7.40
C ILE A 75 3.66 -2.46 8.76
N VAL A 76 3.71 -1.12 8.82
CA VAL A 76 3.47 -0.37 10.05
C VAL A 76 2.03 -0.58 10.51
N PHE A 77 1.09 -0.55 9.56
CA PHE A 77 -0.33 -0.78 9.86
C PHE A 77 -0.65 -2.24 10.13
N ILE A 78 0.04 -3.20 9.50
CA ILE A 78 -0.04 -4.62 9.88
C ILE A 78 0.38 -4.78 11.35
N LEU A 79 1.48 -4.15 11.76
CA LEU A 79 1.95 -4.20 13.16
C LEU A 79 0.95 -3.55 14.12
N PHE A 80 0.27 -2.46 13.75
CA PHE A 80 -0.82 -1.90 14.56
C PHE A 80 -1.96 -2.90 14.75
N ASN A 81 -2.40 -3.56 13.69
CA ASN A 81 -3.47 -4.55 13.76
C ASN A 81 -3.07 -5.76 14.63
N ILE A 82 -1.83 -6.25 14.48
CA ILE A 82 -1.29 -7.33 15.32
C ILE A 82 -1.25 -6.90 16.79
N MET A 83 -0.76 -5.70 17.10
CA MET A 83 -0.73 -5.19 18.49
C MET A 83 -2.13 -5.06 19.09
N VAL A 84 -3.12 -4.65 18.30
CA VAL A 84 -4.53 -4.64 18.76
C VAL A 84 -5.01 -6.04 19.14
N LEU A 85 -4.63 -7.08 18.39
CA LEU A 85 -4.97 -8.46 18.72
C LEU A 85 -4.25 -8.94 19.98
N ILE A 86 -2.95 -8.65 20.12
CA ILE A 86 -2.15 -9.02 21.30
C ILE A 86 -2.70 -8.35 22.56
N GLU A 87 -2.96 -7.04 22.51
CA GLU A 87 -3.53 -6.27 23.63
C GLU A 87 -4.92 -6.82 24.01
N SER A 88 -5.78 -7.09 23.01
CA SER A 88 -7.10 -7.67 23.24
C SER A 88 -7.03 -9.04 23.91
N TRP A 89 -6.11 -9.91 23.47
CA TRP A 89 -5.89 -11.21 24.06
C TRP A 89 -5.38 -11.11 25.51
N PHE A 90 -4.41 -10.23 25.76
CA PHE A 90 -3.87 -10.00 27.10
C PHE A 90 -4.93 -9.48 28.07
N LEU A 91 -5.78 -8.55 27.62
CA LEU A 91 -6.91 -8.04 28.41
C LEU A 91 -7.93 -9.14 28.73
N LEU A 92 -8.29 -10.01 27.78
CA LEU A 92 -9.20 -11.14 28.02
C LEU A 92 -8.63 -12.13 29.05
N LYS A 93 -7.34 -12.46 28.95
CA LYS A 93 -6.67 -13.35 29.89
C LYS A 93 -6.52 -12.74 31.29
N SER A 94 -6.30 -11.43 31.38
CA SER A 94 -6.18 -10.75 32.67
C SER A 94 -7.51 -10.65 33.45
N LYS A 95 -8.66 -10.67 32.77
CA LYS A 95 -10.00 -10.55 33.38
C LYS A 95 -10.63 -11.88 33.84
N THR A 96 -10.10 -13.03 33.44
CA THR A 96 -10.79 -14.33 33.59
C THR A 96 -10.64 -15.00 34.96
N LYS A 97 -9.61 -14.69 35.76
CA LYS A 97 -9.45 -15.20 37.15
C LYS A 97 -8.88 -14.13 38.09
N LYS A 98 -9.30 -14.14 39.37
CA LYS A 98 -8.95 -13.14 40.40
C LYS A 98 -7.44 -12.95 40.58
N ASP A 99 -6.67 -14.02 40.31
CA ASP A 99 -5.21 -14.06 40.48
C ASP A 99 -4.49 -14.87 39.37
N ASN A 100 -4.56 -14.40 38.12
CA ASN A 100 -3.91 -15.07 36.98
C ASN A 100 -2.51 -14.51 36.68
N PHE A 101 -1.63 -15.37 36.12
CA PHE A 101 -0.27 -15.04 35.68
C PHE A 101 -0.18 -13.73 34.88
N TRP A 102 -1.12 -13.48 33.97
CA TRP A 102 -1.12 -12.31 33.09
C TRP A 102 -1.42 -11.00 33.83
N LYS A 103 -2.23 -11.06 34.89
CA LYS A 103 -2.52 -9.92 35.76
C LYS A 103 -1.32 -9.55 36.63
N LYS A 104 -0.53 -10.54 37.07
CA LYS A 104 0.73 -10.34 37.81
C LYS A 104 1.86 -9.83 36.90
N ASN A 105 1.97 -10.39 35.70
CA ASN A 105 3.06 -10.12 34.76
C ASN A 105 2.68 -9.12 33.65
N LYS A 106 2.06 -7.99 33.99
CA LYS A 106 1.69 -6.94 33.00
C LYS A 106 2.90 -6.35 32.26
N TRP A 107 4.10 -6.48 32.81
CA TRP A 107 5.35 -6.04 32.18
C TRP A 107 5.66 -6.80 30.88
N ILE A 108 5.21 -8.06 30.73
CA ILE A 108 5.40 -8.86 29.52
C ILE A 108 4.84 -8.14 28.28
N LEU A 109 3.66 -7.55 28.41
CA LEU A 109 3.05 -6.81 27.31
C LEU A 109 3.90 -5.61 26.90
N LYS A 110 4.44 -4.85 27.87
CA LYS A 110 5.37 -3.75 27.57
C LYS A 110 6.64 -4.25 26.88
N LEU A 111 7.18 -5.39 27.33
CA LEU A 111 8.33 -6.02 26.69
C LEU A 111 8.02 -6.40 25.23
N VAL A 112 6.82 -6.90 24.92
CA VAL A 112 6.40 -7.20 23.54
C VAL A 112 6.39 -5.94 22.67
N TYR A 113 5.82 -4.82 23.14
CA TYR A 113 5.86 -3.56 22.40
C TYR A 113 7.29 -3.08 22.13
N ILE A 114 8.16 -3.09 23.16
CA ILE A 114 9.56 -2.67 23.05
C ILE A 114 10.30 -3.57 22.07
N THR A 115 10.16 -4.89 22.21
CA THR A 115 10.84 -5.88 21.36
C THR A 115 10.45 -5.70 19.89
N VAL A 116 9.15 -5.61 19.59
CA VAL A 116 8.69 -5.43 18.21
C VAL A 116 9.14 -4.09 17.63
N TYR A 117 9.13 -3.01 18.43
CA TYR A 117 9.62 -1.71 17.99
C TYR A 117 11.12 -1.73 17.68
N VAL A 118 11.94 -2.27 18.58
CA VAL A 118 13.39 -2.39 18.39
C VAL A 118 13.72 -3.28 17.20
N MET A 119 13.05 -4.42 17.05
CA MET A 119 13.21 -5.29 15.88
C MET A 119 12.87 -4.55 14.59
N PHE A 120 11.75 -3.83 14.56
CA PHE A 120 11.36 -3.03 13.40
C PHE A 120 12.40 -1.96 13.07
N LEU A 121 12.87 -1.21 14.07
CA LEU A 121 13.88 -0.17 13.92
C LEU A 121 15.17 -0.75 13.33
N VAL A 122 15.68 -1.85 13.91
CA VAL A 122 16.89 -2.53 13.43
C VAL A 122 16.72 -2.98 11.98
N ILE A 123 15.62 -3.69 11.66
CA ILE A 123 15.35 -4.16 10.30
C ILE A 123 15.23 -2.98 9.31
N LYS A 124 14.56 -1.90 9.70
CA LYS A 124 14.41 -0.71 8.85
C LYS A 124 15.72 0.04 8.66
N CYS A 125 16.53 0.20 9.69
CA CYS A 125 17.87 0.80 9.55
C CYS A 125 18.75 -0.04 8.61
N ILE A 126 18.78 -1.36 8.80
CA ILE A 126 19.57 -2.28 7.96
C ILE A 126 19.09 -2.23 6.50
N THR A 127 17.78 -2.37 6.27
CA THR A 127 17.22 -2.35 4.91
C THR A 127 17.40 -1.00 4.22
N THR A 128 17.25 0.11 4.94
CA THR A 128 17.54 1.45 4.41
C THR A 128 19.02 1.62 4.10
N TYR A 129 19.92 1.17 4.96
CA TYR A 129 21.37 1.22 4.72
C TYR A 129 21.76 0.45 3.45
N PHE A 130 21.24 -0.77 3.26
CA PHE A 130 21.50 -1.53 2.06
C PHE A 130 20.90 -0.88 0.80
N LYS A 131 19.68 -0.33 0.87
CA LYS A 131 19.08 0.40 -0.26
C LYS A 131 19.79 1.71 -0.60
N PHE A 132 20.32 2.41 0.40
CA PHE A 132 21.06 3.65 0.23
C PHE A 132 22.34 3.40 -0.59
N ASN A 133 23.03 2.31 -0.29
CA ASN A 133 24.28 1.91 -0.95
C ASN A 133 24.08 0.99 -2.16
N ALA A 134 22.85 0.60 -2.47
CA ALA A 134 22.56 -0.31 -3.59
C ALA A 134 22.73 0.42 -4.93
N ASP A 135 23.52 -0.19 -5.81
CA ASP A 135 23.43 0.06 -7.24
C ASP A 135 22.10 -0.50 -7.76
N ASN A 136 21.44 0.25 -8.64
CA ASN A 136 20.26 -0.22 -9.35
C ASN A 136 20.42 -0.15 -10.88
N GLY A 137 21.62 0.13 -11.39
CA GLY A 137 21.96 0.11 -12.82
C GLY A 137 23.00 1.14 -13.25
N PHE A 138 23.16 2.24 -12.53
CA PHE A 138 24.01 3.38 -12.92
C PHE A 138 25.29 3.53 -12.10
N GLY A 139 25.55 2.62 -11.16
CA GLY A 139 26.72 2.68 -10.31
C GLY A 139 26.57 3.75 -9.22
N TYR A 140 27.71 4.25 -8.73
CA TYR A 140 27.71 5.21 -7.64
C TYR A 140 27.16 6.57 -8.08
N GLY A 141 26.22 7.13 -7.30
CA GLY A 141 25.68 8.47 -7.51
C GLY A 141 24.51 8.58 -8.50
N GLY A 142 24.25 7.55 -9.30
CA GLY A 142 23.13 7.48 -10.25
C GLY A 142 21.99 6.57 -9.79
N ASP A 143 20.79 6.82 -10.28
CA ASP A 143 19.60 5.99 -10.09
C ASP A 143 18.98 5.63 -11.45
N ALA A 144 19.04 4.35 -11.82
CA ALA A 144 18.60 3.86 -13.13
C ALA A 144 17.08 3.67 -13.25
N ILE A 145 16.33 3.72 -12.15
CA ILE A 145 14.85 3.64 -12.13
C ILE A 145 14.28 5.03 -12.36
N TYR A 146 14.77 6.03 -11.62
CA TYR A 146 14.31 7.41 -11.75
C TYR A 146 15.04 8.20 -12.84
N LEU A 147 16.19 7.70 -13.31
CA LEU A 147 17.10 8.34 -14.27
C LEU A 147 17.61 9.71 -13.78
N LEU A 148 18.00 9.75 -12.51
CA LEU A 148 18.42 10.94 -11.78
C LEU A 148 19.58 10.60 -10.85
N SER A 149 20.15 11.62 -10.20
CA SER A 149 21.09 11.38 -9.10
C SER A 149 20.42 10.59 -7.96
N SER A 150 21.16 9.65 -7.38
CA SER A 150 20.73 8.87 -6.21
C SER A 150 20.40 9.72 -4.99
N LYS A 151 20.82 11.00 -4.95
CA LYS A 151 20.44 11.98 -3.92
C LYS A 151 18.92 12.02 -3.67
N TYR A 152 18.10 12.02 -4.73
CA TYR A 152 16.65 12.08 -4.59
C TYR A 152 16.10 10.86 -3.84
N ARG A 153 16.46 9.66 -4.30
CA ARG A 153 16.10 8.40 -3.63
C ARG A 153 16.58 8.38 -2.18
N ASN A 154 17.83 8.77 -1.94
CA ASN A 154 18.48 8.68 -0.64
C ASN A 154 17.84 9.60 0.41
N ILE A 155 17.51 10.84 0.05
CA ILE A 155 16.77 11.77 0.92
C ILE A 155 15.39 11.19 1.25
N CYS A 156 14.67 10.67 0.26
CA CYS A 156 13.35 10.08 0.45
C CYS A 156 13.37 8.80 1.29
N LEU A 157 14.43 7.97 1.18
CA LEU A 157 14.66 6.80 2.02
C LEU A 157 14.83 7.19 3.50
N ILE A 158 15.64 8.22 3.78
CA ILE A 158 15.83 8.74 5.14
C ILE A 158 14.52 9.30 5.69
N ALA A 159 13.81 10.12 4.91
CA ALA A 159 12.52 10.67 5.31
C ALA A 159 11.49 9.55 5.63
N SER A 160 11.42 8.53 4.78
CA SER A 160 10.57 7.35 4.98
C SER A 160 10.93 6.58 6.27
N LEU A 161 12.23 6.39 6.55
CA LEU A 161 12.69 5.75 7.78
C LEU A 161 12.19 6.52 9.02
N VAL A 162 12.40 7.84 9.05
CA VAL A 162 11.99 8.70 10.17
C VAL A 162 10.48 8.65 10.38
N ILE A 163 9.70 8.81 9.30
CA ILE A 163 8.23 8.79 9.35
C ILE A 163 7.72 7.45 9.85
N HIS A 164 8.26 6.33 9.38
CA HIS A 164 7.85 5.01 9.85
C HIS A 164 8.20 4.77 11.32
N CYS A 165 9.38 5.20 11.78
CA CYS A 165 9.78 5.02 13.17
C CYS A 165 8.93 5.86 14.13
N ILE A 166 8.67 7.12 13.78
CA ILE A 166 7.78 8.00 14.56
C ILE A 166 6.35 7.47 14.52
N GLY A 167 5.86 7.13 13.32
CA GLY A 167 4.51 6.60 13.12
C GLY A 167 4.26 5.34 13.94
N LEU A 168 5.17 4.38 13.91
CA LEU A 168 5.06 3.14 14.68
C LEU A 168 5.08 3.42 16.19
N PHE A 169 5.99 4.27 16.66
CA PHE A 169 6.07 4.64 18.08
C PHE A 169 4.78 5.30 18.58
N VAL A 170 4.30 6.32 17.85
CA VAL A 170 3.06 7.04 18.18
C VAL A 170 1.86 6.11 18.14
N GLY A 171 1.76 5.24 17.13
CA GLY A 171 0.68 4.27 17.03
C GLY A 171 0.67 3.26 18.18
N PHE A 172 1.83 2.71 18.54
CA PHE A 172 1.97 1.80 19.69
C PHE A 172 1.60 2.50 21.01
N TYR A 173 2.06 3.74 21.20
CA TYR A 173 1.67 4.54 22.35
C TYR A 173 0.15 4.76 22.42
N ILE A 174 -0.48 5.11 21.30
CA ILE A 174 -1.94 5.31 21.24
C ILE A 174 -2.68 4.00 21.54
N ILE A 175 -2.25 2.86 20.99
CA ILE A 175 -2.86 1.54 21.26
C ILE A 175 -2.75 1.20 22.75
N HIS A 176 -1.54 1.29 23.32
CA HIS A 176 -1.29 0.85 24.69
C HIS A 176 -1.86 1.80 25.75
N CYS A 177 -1.75 3.11 25.56
CA CYS A 177 -2.09 4.11 26.59
C CYS A 177 -3.51 4.65 26.44
N LYS A 178 -3.98 4.86 25.21
CA LYS A 178 -5.28 5.49 24.95
C LYS A 178 -6.37 4.46 24.69
N PHE A 179 -6.11 3.49 23.81
CA PHE A 179 -7.13 2.50 23.45
C PHE A 179 -7.38 1.48 24.56
N LYS A 180 -6.36 0.99 25.26
CA LYS A 180 -6.52 0.02 26.36
C LYS A 180 -7.43 0.49 27.50
N ASN A 181 -7.34 1.77 27.85
CA ASN A 181 -8.05 2.35 28.99
C ASN A 181 -9.51 2.68 28.66
N ASP A 182 -9.89 2.59 27.38
CA ASP A 182 -11.27 2.74 26.96
C ASP A 182 -12.03 1.43 27.29
N PRO A 183 -13.08 1.46 28.13
CA PRO A 183 -13.92 0.30 28.41
C PRO A 183 -14.52 -0.31 27.14
N SER A 184 -14.64 0.50 26.09
CA SER A 184 -15.13 0.10 24.78
C SER A 184 -14.12 -0.72 23.97
N TYR A 185 -12.85 -0.80 24.35
CA TYR A 185 -11.84 -1.52 23.55
C TYR A 185 -12.18 -2.99 23.28
N LEU A 186 -12.65 -3.70 24.31
CA LEU A 186 -13.15 -5.08 24.18
C LEU A 186 -14.64 -5.14 23.77
N VAL A 187 -15.43 -4.12 24.13
CA VAL A 187 -16.90 -4.09 23.92
C VAL A 187 -17.26 -3.68 22.49
N ASP A 188 -16.54 -2.73 21.90
CA ASP A 188 -16.61 -2.28 20.50
C ASP A 188 -15.83 -3.18 19.54
N LYS A 189 -15.24 -4.28 20.04
CA LYS A 189 -14.69 -5.36 19.19
C LYS A 189 -13.63 -4.88 18.20
N TYR A 190 -12.70 -4.00 18.63
CA TYR A 190 -11.57 -3.54 17.79
C TYR A 190 -10.74 -4.71 17.24
N TRP A 191 -10.62 -5.80 17.99
CA TRP A 191 -10.01 -7.05 17.52
C TRP A 191 -10.68 -7.62 16.27
N ILE A 192 -12.00 -7.47 16.09
CA ILE A 192 -12.69 -7.92 14.87
C ILE A 192 -12.29 -7.04 13.69
N GLN A 193 -12.18 -5.73 13.89
CA GLN A 193 -11.72 -4.83 12.83
C GLN A 193 -10.29 -5.16 12.43
N ALA A 194 -9.41 -5.46 13.39
CA ALA A 194 -8.05 -5.90 13.11
C ALA A 194 -7.99 -7.22 12.32
N VAL A 195 -8.79 -8.22 12.70
CA VAL A 195 -8.90 -9.48 11.92
C VAL A 195 -9.39 -9.22 10.50
N LYS A 196 -10.40 -8.37 10.31
CA LYS A 196 -10.88 -8.03 8.95
C LYS A 196 -9.78 -7.41 8.10
N ILE A 197 -9.02 -6.48 8.65
CA ILE A 197 -7.95 -5.80 7.92
C ILE A 197 -6.86 -6.79 7.52
N LEU A 198 -6.41 -7.64 8.45
CA LEU A 198 -5.41 -8.67 8.16
C LEU A 198 -5.92 -9.69 7.13
N PHE A 199 -7.21 -10.01 7.13
CA PHE A 199 -7.83 -10.85 6.11
C PHE A 199 -7.88 -10.15 4.73
N ILE A 200 -8.19 -8.85 4.69
CA ILE A 200 -8.11 -8.05 3.46
C ILE A 200 -6.69 -8.04 2.93
N VAL A 201 -5.68 -7.81 3.79
CA VAL A 201 -4.26 -7.87 3.41
C VAL A 201 -3.93 -9.22 2.75
N LEU A 202 -4.31 -10.32 3.39
CA LEU A 202 -4.02 -11.66 2.89
C LEU A 202 -4.62 -11.91 1.49
N ILE A 203 -5.92 -11.65 1.32
CA ILE A 203 -6.60 -11.87 0.04
C ILE A 203 -6.07 -10.93 -1.03
N SER A 204 -5.97 -9.63 -0.71
CA SER A 204 -5.56 -8.61 -1.66
C SER A 204 -4.15 -8.87 -2.20
N TYR A 205 -3.18 -9.17 -1.34
CA TYR A 205 -1.82 -9.43 -1.79
C TYR A 205 -1.68 -10.75 -2.53
N THR A 206 -2.50 -11.75 -2.21
CA THR A 206 -2.57 -12.98 -3.02
C THR A 206 -3.01 -12.65 -4.45
N ILE A 207 -4.08 -11.86 -4.61
CA ILE A 207 -4.56 -11.41 -5.93
C ILE A 207 -3.50 -10.56 -6.65
N LEU A 208 -2.86 -9.62 -5.94
CA LEU A 208 -1.80 -8.77 -6.52
C LEU A 208 -0.65 -9.62 -7.09
N VAL A 209 -0.11 -10.56 -6.31
CA VAL A 209 1.00 -11.42 -6.74
C VAL A 209 0.61 -12.27 -7.95
N LEU A 210 -0.60 -12.85 -7.94
CA LEU A 210 -1.11 -13.64 -9.06
C LEU A 210 -1.22 -12.79 -10.32
N LEU A 211 -1.90 -11.65 -10.26
CA LEU A 211 -2.10 -10.79 -11.44
C LEU A 211 -0.79 -10.22 -11.98
N LYS A 212 0.14 -9.83 -11.10
CA LYS A 212 1.47 -9.34 -11.53
C LYS A 212 2.26 -10.44 -12.24
N GLY A 213 2.31 -11.64 -11.67
CA GLY A 213 2.99 -12.79 -12.30
C GLY A 213 2.34 -13.27 -13.60
N MET A 214 1.02 -13.17 -13.71
CA MET A 214 0.28 -13.56 -14.92
C MET A 214 0.41 -12.55 -16.05
N THR A 215 0.39 -11.25 -15.77
CA THR A 215 0.38 -10.21 -16.82
C THR A 215 1.79 -9.80 -17.25
N SER A 216 2.74 -9.77 -16.32
CA SER A 216 4.10 -9.28 -16.55
C SER A 216 4.14 -7.94 -17.28
N ARG A 217 3.25 -7.00 -16.90
CA ARG A 217 3.18 -5.69 -17.53
C ARG A 217 4.37 -4.82 -17.06
N PRO A 218 5.21 -4.31 -17.97
CA PRO A 218 6.32 -3.42 -17.62
C PRO A 218 5.82 -2.04 -17.16
N TYR A 219 6.67 -1.32 -16.43
CA TYR A 219 6.40 0.07 -16.06
C TYR A 219 6.56 1.00 -17.27
N TYR A 220 5.97 2.19 -17.19
CA TYR A 220 6.06 3.16 -18.28
C TYR A 220 7.52 3.54 -18.58
N TYR A 221 8.36 3.74 -17.54
CA TYR A 221 9.78 4.05 -17.77
C TYR A 221 10.54 2.92 -18.49
N ASN A 222 10.12 1.65 -18.34
CA ASN A 222 10.74 0.54 -19.06
C ASN A 222 10.41 0.60 -20.56
N ILE A 223 9.20 1.05 -20.92
CA ILE A 223 8.77 1.14 -22.33
C ILE A 223 9.62 2.15 -23.10
N ILE A 224 9.87 3.30 -22.50
CA ILE A 224 10.61 4.41 -23.13
C ILE A 224 12.08 4.49 -22.68
N TYR A 225 12.63 3.39 -22.17
CA TYR A 225 13.91 3.40 -21.47
C TYR A 225 15.07 3.88 -22.34
N GLY A 226 15.10 3.53 -23.62
CA GLY A 226 16.16 3.93 -24.54
C GLY A 226 16.18 5.43 -24.80
N ASP A 227 15.01 6.07 -24.88
CA ASP A 227 14.95 7.53 -25.00
C ASP A 227 15.32 8.23 -23.70
N LEU A 228 14.97 7.65 -22.56
CA LEU A 228 15.40 8.14 -21.26
C LEU A 228 16.93 8.03 -21.09
N LEU A 229 17.56 6.95 -21.54
CA LEU A 229 19.02 6.81 -21.54
C LEU A 229 19.70 7.87 -22.40
N LYS A 230 19.16 8.17 -23.59
CA LYS A 230 19.68 9.27 -24.44
C LYS A 230 19.61 10.61 -23.69
N GLN A 231 18.51 10.89 -22.99
CA GLN A 231 18.38 12.11 -22.19
C GLN A 231 19.40 12.16 -21.04
N VAL A 232 19.69 11.04 -20.38
CA VAL A 232 20.74 10.96 -19.34
C VAL A 232 22.11 11.32 -19.91
N LYS A 233 22.47 10.80 -21.10
CA LYS A 233 23.71 11.20 -21.80
C LYS A 233 23.75 12.70 -22.11
N LEU A 234 22.65 13.24 -22.64
CA LEU A 234 22.54 14.67 -22.96
C LEU A 234 22.66 15.58 -21.73
N ASN A 235 22.29 15.06 -20.55
CA ASN A 235 22.45 15.76 -19.27
C ASN A 235 23.86 15.62 -18.66
N GLY A 236 24.83 15.05 -19.40
CA GLY A 236 26.24 14.96 -18.99
C GLY A 236 26.62 13.71 -18.21
N HIS A 237 25.71 12.72 -18.09
CA HIS A 237 25.93 11.50 -17.31
C HIS A 237 26.27 10.30 -18.21
N ASN A 238 27.30 10.45 -19.05
CA ASN A 238 27.78 9.36 -19.91
C ASN A 238 28.33 8.19 -19.08
N ASP A 239 28.99 8.49 -17.97
CA ASP A 239 29.51 7.53 -17.01
C ASP A 239 28.44 6.56 -16.49
N TRP A 240 27.25 7.06 -16.15
CA TRP A 240 26.13 6.24 -15.68
C TRP A 240 25.62 5.31 -16.76
N VAL A 241 25.48 5.82 -17.99
CA VAL A 241 24.96 5.02 -19.10
C VAL A 241 25.98 3.99 -19.54
N ASP A 242 27.26 4.33 -19.56
CA ASP A 242 28.32 3.38 -19.91
C ASP A 242 28.45 2.29 -18.83
N HIS A 243 28.31 2.63 -17.54
CA HIS A 243 28.21 1.63 -16.46
C HIS A 243 27.03 0.68 -16.68
N TYR A 244 25.84 1.20 -17.01
CA TYR A 244 24.66 0.38 -17.30
C TYR A 244 24.86 -0.57 -18.48
N LEU A 245 25.45 -0.08 -19.57
CA LEU A 245 25.64 -0.84 -20.80
C LEU A 245 26.75 -1.90 -20.70
N ASN A 246 27.67 -1.75 -19.74
CA ASN A 246 28.79 -2.66 -19.51
C ASN A 246 28.51 -3.73 -18.44
N GLN A 247 27.26 -3.91 -18.02
CA GLN A 247 26.85 -4.92 -17.04
C GLN A 247 25.59 -5.67 -17.49
N SER A 248 25.38 -6.88 -16.96
CA SER A 248 24.25 -7.75 -17.32
C SER A 248 23.27 -8.01 -16.17
N THR A 249 23.49 -7.38 -15.01
CA THR A 249 22.73 -7.57 -13.78
C THR A 249 21.38 -6.87 -13.85
N PHE A 250 21.36 -5.62 -14.29
CA PHE A 250 20.15 -4.81 -14.40
C PHE A 250 19.64 -4.79 -15.84
N LYS A 251 18.34 -5.01 -15.99
CA LYS A 251 17.67 -5.21 -17.28
C LYS A 251 16.40 -4.38 -17.33
N HIS A 252 16.53 -3.06 -17.47
CA HIS A 252 15.42 -2.09 -17.36
C HIS A 252 14.71 -1.79 -18.68
N GLY A 253 15.38 -1.88 -19.83
CA GLY A 253 14.80 -1.63 -21.14
C GLY A 253 14.52 -2.90 -21.95
N PHE A 254 14.46 -2.76 -23.26
CA PHE A 254 14.25 -3.86 -24.21
C PHE A 254 15.58 -4.41 -24.76
N ASN A 255 15.68 -5.74 -24.85
CA ASN A 255 16.78 -6.43 -25.48
C ASN A 255 16.47 -6.72 -26.95
N ILE A 256 17.29 -6.19 -27.85
CA ILE A 256 17.18 -6.42 -29.31
C ILE A 256 18.02 -7.62 -29.79
N GLY A 257 18.55 -8.41 -28.86
CA GLY A 257 19.49 -9.52 -29.12
C GLY A 257 20.94 -9.20 -28.77
N ASP A 258 21.23 -8.00 -28.25
CA ASP A 258 22.56 -7.54 -27.85
C ASP A 258 22.84 -7.70 -26.34
N ASN A 259 21.85 -8.16 -25.57
CA ASN A 259 21.88 -8.31 -24.11
C ASN A 259 22.10 -7.02 -23.32
N LYS A 260 21.87 -5.83 -23.92
CA LYS A 260 22.08 -4.54 -23.25
C LYS A 260 20.85 -3.95 -22.57
N TYR A 261 19.65 -4.42 -22.92
CA TYR A 261 18.37 -3.94 -22.36
C TYR A 261 18.28 -2.41 -22.34
N ALA A 262 18.70 -1.77 -23.44
CA ALA A 262 18.87 -0.31 -23.54
C ALA A 262 17.91 0.33 -24.54
N ASN A 263 17.01 -0.44 -25.14
CA ASN A 263 16.10 0.04 -26.18
C ASN A 263 14.69 0.29 -25.62
N ASN A 264 13.91 1.06 -26.35
CA ASN A 264 12.47 1.14 -26.10
C ASN A 264 11.80 -0.18 -26.44
N ILE A 265 10.74 -0.49 -25.70
CA ILE A 265 9.92 -1.68 -25.97
C ILE A 265 8.93 -1.33 -27.11
N PRO A 266 8.92 -2.08 -28.23
CA PRO A 266 8.04 -1.79 -29.36
C PRO A 266 6.57 -2.17 -29.08
N GLY A 267 5.64 -1.56 -29.82
CA GLY A 267 4.23 -1.95 -29.83
C GLY A 267 3.38 -1.39 -28.67
N GLU A 268 2.22 -2.01 -28.49
CA GLU A 268 1.22 -1.60 -27.49
C GLU A 268 1.25 -2.46 -26.22
N TRP A 269 1.03 -1.81 -25.07
CA TRP A 269 1.15 -2.44 -23.75
C TRP A 269 -0.11 -2.22 -22.88
N PRO A 270 -1.31 -2.61 -23.37
CA PRO A 270 -2.52 -2.50 -22.59
C PRO A 270 -2.49 -3.43 -21.38
N TRP A 271 -3.22 -3.05 -20.32
CA TRP A 271 -3.21 -3.77 -19.05
C TRP A 271 -3.68 -5.23 -19.11
N TYR A 272 -4.55 -5.55 -20.08
CA TYR A 272 -5.15 -6.88 -20.24
C TYR A 272 -4.28 -7.85 -21.04
N ARG A 273 -3.15 -7.41 -21.60
CA ARG A 273 -2.24 -8.25 -22.38
C ARG A 273 -1.28 -9.00 -21.46
N ILE A 274 -1.22 -10.32 -21.62
CA ILE A 274 -0.21 -11.19 -21.03
C ILE A 274 1.07 -11.05 -21.86
N ASN A 275 2.18 -10.67 -21.23
CA ASN A 275 3.44 -10.38 -21.92
C ASN A 275 4.44 -11.53 -21.73
N GLY A 276 4.27 -12.59 -22.52
CA GLY A 276 4.98 -13.86 -22.40
C GLY A 276 4.01 -14.99 -22.03
N GLY A 277 4.38 -15.82 -21.05
CA GLY A 277 3.52 -16.83 -20.43
C GLY A 277 3.21 -16.53 -18.97
N LEU A 278 2.29 -17.30 -18.39
CA LEU A 278 1.95 -17.21 -16.96
C LEU A 278 3.20 -17.44 -16.10
N PHE A 279 3.59 -16.45 -15.29
CA PHE A 279 4.82 -16.48 -14.49
C PHE A 279 6.11 -16.69 -15.31
N ARG A 280 6.06 -16.41 -16.62
CA ARG A 280 7.15 -16.60 -17.58
C ARG A 280 7.20 -15.39 -18.52
N PRO A 281 7.68 -14.23 -18.06
CA PRO A 281 7.77 -13.02 -18.88
C PRO A 281 8.62 -13.27 -20.14
N ASP A 282 8.34 -12.54 -21.22
CA ASP A 282 9.20 -12.57 -22.41
C ASP A 282 10.64 -12.17 -22.03
N LYS A 283 11.61 -12.99 -22.45
CA LYS A 283 13.04 -12.84 -22.16
C LYS A 283 13.64 -11.52 -22.67
N ASN A 284 13.04 -10.93 -23.69
CA ASN A 284 13.50 -9.68 -24.31
C ASN A 284 13.01 -8.45 -23.55
N LEU A 285 12.01 -8.59 -22.66
CA LEU A 285 11.51 -7.52 -21.81
C LEU A 285 12.39 -7.31 -20.58
N VAL A 286 12.12 -6.21 -19.87
CA VAL A 286 12.61 -5.97 -18.51
C VAL A 286 12.51 -7.24 -17.66
N GLN A 287 13.53 -7.53 -16.86
CA GLN A 287 13.54 -8.71 -15.99
C GLN A 287 13.65 -8.26 -14.54
N PHE A 288 12.61 -8.56 -13.76
CA PHE A 288 12.61 -8.33 -12.33
C PHE A 288 12.99 -9.59 -11.55
N LYS A 289 13.50 -9.38 -10.33
CA LYS A 289 13.87 -10.47 -9.43
C LYS A 289 12.65 -11.22 -8.90
N HIS A 290 11.53 -10.52 -8.69
CA HIS A 290 10.33 -11.10 -8.13
C HIS A 290 9.09 -10.85 -9.00
N TRP A 291 8.15 -11.79 -8.99
CA TRP A 291 6.90 -11.66 -9.74
C TRP A 291 6.00 -10.51 -9.26
N PHE A 292 6.21 -10.00 -8.04
CA PHE A 292 5.46 -8.86 -7.52
C PHE A 292 6.07 -7.50 -7.88
N ASP A 293 7.18 -7.48 -8.61
CA ASP A 293 7.86 -6.25 -9.06
C ASP A 293 7.31 -5.73 -10.41
N TRP A 294 6.36 -6.43 -11.05
CA TRP A 294 5.73 -5.96 -12.29
C TRP A 294 4.72 -4.83 -12.04
N ALA A 295 4.39 -4.02 -13.04
CA ALA A 295 3.57 -2.82 -12.85
C ALA A 295 2.11 -3.13 -12.50
N PHE A 296 1.43 -3.98 -13.27
CA PHE A 296 -0.01 -4.20 -13.12
C PHE A 296 -0.34 -5.41 -12.24
N PRO A 297 -1.29 -5.31 -11.30
CA PRO A 297 -1.91 -4.09 -10.73
C PRO A 297 -1.00 -3.37 -9.73
N SER A 298 -1.34 -2.12 -9.34
CA SER A 298 -0.50 -1.32 -8.45
C SER A 298 -0.54 -1.80 -7.00
N GLY A 299 0.61 -2.29 -6.51
CA GLY A 299 0.78 -2.67 -5.11
C GLY A 299 0.78 -1.47 -4.16
N HIS A 300 1.29 -0.31 -4.61
CA HIS A 300 1.31 0.94 -3.85
C HIS A 300 -0.11 1.39 -3.50
N ILE A 301 -1.00 1.43 -4.50
CA ILE A 301 -2.41 1.79 -4.29
C ILE A 301 -3.12 0.77 -3.40
N GLY A 302 -2.81 -0.52 -3.59
CA GLY A 302 -3.33 -1.58 -2.72
C GLY A 302 -2.94 -1.37 -1.25
N ALA A 303 -1.66 -1.12 -1.01
CA ALA A 303 -1.10 -0.84 0.31
C ALA A 303 -1.78 0.36 0.95
N THR A 304 -1.75 1.51 0.27
CA THR A 304 -2.32 2.76 0.79
C THR A 304 -3.80 2.59 1.08
N LEU A 305 -4.59 2.02 0.16
CA LEU A 305 -6.03 1.83 0.37
C LEU A 305 -6.35 0.97 1.60
N ILE A 306 -5.54 -0.06 1.89
CA ILE A 306 -5.69 -0.90 3.09
C ILE A 306 -5.30 -0.13 4.36
N VAL A 307 -4.27 0.72 4.30
CA VAL A 307 -3.95 1.67 5.37
C VAL A 307 -5.17 2.57 5.66
N GLY A 308 -5.83 3.08 4.62
CA GLY A 308 -7.07 3.83 4.74
C GLY A 308 -8.21 3.08 5.38
N CYS A 309 -8.36 1.81 5.02
CA CYS A 309 -9.34 0.92 5.63
C CYS A 309 -9.07 0.72 7.12
N THR A 310 -7.80 0.69 7.53
CA THR A 310 -7.42 0.67 8.95
C THR A 310 -7.90 1.92 9.67
N PHE A 311 -7.61 3.10 9.12
CA PHE A 311 -8.11 4.37 9.67
C PHE A 311 -9.64 4.39 9.71
N PHE A 312 -10.30 4.02 8.62
CA PHE A 312 -11.75 4.02 8.54
C PHE A 312 -12.38 3.09 9.58
N TYR A 313 -11.99 1.81 9.63
CA TYR A 313 -12.59 0.87 10.57
C TYR A 313 -12.29 1.19 12.03
N PHE A 314 -11.10 1.71 12.37
CA PHE A 314 -10.80 2.08 13.76
C PHE A 314 -11.45 3.41 14.17
N LEU A 315 -11.44 4.44 13.33
CA LEU A 315 -11.98 5.76 13.70
C LEU A 315 -13.52 5.77 13.70
N THR A 316 -14.16 4.95 12.85
CA THR A 316 -15.63 4.87 12.75
C THR A 316 -16.25 3.79 13.63
N ASN A 317 -15.46 3.01 14.36
CA ASN A 317 -15.95 1.92 15.21
C ASN A 317 -16.87 2.45 16.33
N ASN A 318 -18.19 2.23 16.21
CA ASN A 318 -19.26 2.52 17.17
C ASN A 318 -19.34 3.92 17.83
N GLN A 319 -18.47 4.87 17.45
CA GLN A 319 -18.39 6.20 18.06
C GLN A 319 -19.02 7.30 17.18
N LYS A 320 -19.28 8.48 17.77
CA LYS A 320 -19.56 9.70 17.00
C LYS A 320 -18.27 10.14 16.30
N LEU A 321 -18.39 10.60 15.06
CA LEU A 321 -17.28 11.16 14.29
C LEU A 321 -17.03 12.59 14.78
N THR A 322 -15.91 12.79 15.47
CA THR A 322 -15.48 14.11 15.94
C THR A 322 -14.75 14.86 14.81
N PRO A 323 -14.66 16.20 14.86
CA PRO A 323 -13.93 16.99 13.86
C PRO A 323 -12.50 16.47 13.62
N LEU A 324 -11.77 16.13 14.69
CA LEU A 324 -10.45 15.53 14.59
C LEU A 324 -10.43 14.24 13.75
N LYS A 325 -11.39 13.33 13.95
CA LYS A 325 -11.48 12.09 13.17
C LYS A 325 -11.78 12.37 11.69
N ILE A 326 -12.59 13.40 11.42
CA ILE A 326 -12.89 13.83 10.05
C ILE A 326 -11.63 14.41 9.39
N THR A 327 -10.89 15.27 10.09
CA THR A 327 -9.61 15.81 9.60
C THR A 327 -8.61 14.69 9.30
N LEU A 328 -8.47 13.69 10.17
CA LEU A 328 -7.58 12.55 9.94
C LEU A 328 -7.98 11.74 8.70
N LEU A 329 -9.28 11.50 8.49
CA LEU A 329 -9.78 10.83 7.29
C LEU A 329 -9.55 11.67 6.03
N GLY A 330 -9.73 13.00 6.11
CA GLY A 330 -9.44 13.93 5.01
C GLY A 330 -7.95 13.98 4.65
N LEU A 331 -7.06 14.03 5.64
CA LEU A 331 -5.60 13.96 5.44
C LEU A 331 -5.19 12.63 4.81
N TYR A 332 -5.76 11.52 5.30
CA TYR A 332 -5.51 10.21 4.70
C TYR A 332 -5.99 10.16 3.24
N PHE A 333 -7.12 10.79 2.92
CA PHE A 333 -7.54 10.87 1.52
C PHE A 333 -6.55 11.65 0.65
N LEU A 334 -6.09 12.82 1.12
CA LEU A 334 -5.08 13.58 0.39
C LEU A 334 -3.84 12.71 0.14
N HIS A 335 -3.43 11.94 1.14
CA HIS A 335 -2.35 10.97 1.01
C HIS A 335 -2.64 9.90 -0.08
N LEU A 336 -3.86 9.34 -0.13
CA LEU A 336 -4.26 8.36 -1.15
C LEU A 336 -4.25 8.94 -2.58
N VAL A 337 -4.79 10.15 -2.76
CA VAL A 337 -4.76 10.86 -4.06
C VAL A 337 -3.33 11.19 -4.46
N SER A 338 -2.54 11.64 -3.49
CA SER A 338 -1.14 12.00 -3.70
C SER A 338 -0.32 10.78 -4.13
N MET A 339 -0.49 9.62 -3.49
CA MET A 339 0.09 8.34 -3.92
C MET A 339 -0.28 8.01 -5.37
N SER A 340 -1.57 8.17 -5.72
CA SER A 340 -2.10 7.86 -7.06
C SER A 340 -1.43 8.65 -8.16
N PHE A 341 -1.22 9.96 -7.96
CA PHE A 341 -0.55 10.78 -8.94
C PHE A 341 0.97 10.60 -8.90
N ALA A 342 1.57 10.47 -7.72
CA ALA A 342 3.02 10.35 -7.56
C ALA A 342 3.62 9.22 -8.40
N ILE A 343 3.03 8.03 -8.31
CA ILE A 343 3.54 6.84 -8.98
C ILE A 343 3.30 6.86 -10.51
N VAL A 344 2.36 7.67 -11.00
CA VAL A 344 2.18 7.87 -12.45
C VAL A 344 3.17 8.93 -12.95
N VAL A 345 3.34 10.01 -12.18
CA VAL A 345 4.24 11.12 -12.53
C VAL A 345 5.69 10.67 -12.60
N ASN A 346 6.16 9.81 -11.67
CA ASN A 346 7.52 9.27 -11.72
C ASN A 346 7.68 8.13 -12.75
N ARG A 347 6.65 7.84 -13.57
CA ARG A 347 6.60 6.77 -14.57
C ARG A 347 6.63 5.34 -13.99
N GLY A 348 6.42 5.22 -12.68
CA GLY A 348 6.42 3.97 -11.92
C GLY A 348 5.12 3.20 -11.99
N HIS A 349 4.05 3.69 -12.64
CA HIS A 349 2.80 2.98 -12.90
C HIS A 349 2.01 3.66 -14.02
N TRP A 350 1.14 2.88 -14.64
CA TRP A 350 0.14 3.39 -15.59
C TRP A 350 -1.13 3.86 -14.87
N VAL A 351 -1.92 4.72 -15.50
CA VAL A 351 -3.20 5.16 -14.90
C VAL A 351 -4.14 3.97 -14.79
N SER A 352 -4.15 3.06 -15.77
CA SER A 352 -4.97 1.85 -15.66
C SER A 352 -4.55 0.92 -14.50
N ASP A 353 -3.27 0.91 -14.10
CA ASP A 353 -2.80 0.11 -12.94
C ASP A 353 -3.45 0.64 -11.65
N VAL A 354 -3.52 1.97 -11.53
CA VAL A 354 -4.08 2.69 -10.39
C VAL A 354 -5.60 2.49 -10.35
N THR A 355 -6.29 2.79 -11.45
CA THR A 355 -7.75 2.74 -11.51
C THR A 355 -8.29 1.33 -11.35
N PHE A 356 -7.65 0.34 -11.98
CA PHE A 356 -8.01 -1.07 -11.77
C PHE A 356 -7.89 -1.47 -10.31
N THR A 357 -6.82 -1.03 -9.62
CA THR A 357 -6.59 -1.40 -8.23
C THR A 357 -7.72 -0.94 -7.32
N TYR A 358 -8.23 0.27 -7.51
CA TYR A 358 -9.43 0.74 -6.81
C TYR A 358 -10.66 -0.11 -7.14
N LEU A 359 -10.85 -0.47 -8.40
CA LEU A 359 -12.05 -1.17 -8.87
C LEU A 359 -12.23 -2.57 -8.27
N TRP A 360 -11.17 -3.33 -8.03
CA TRP A 360 -11.31 -4.66 -7.43
C TRP A 360 -11.17 -4.62 -5.91
N LEU A 361 -10.35 -3.72 -5.35
CA LEU A 361 -10.07 -3.70 -3.92
C LEU A 361 -11.20 -3.03 -3.12
N LEU A 362 -11.84 -1.97 -3.64
CA LEU A 362 -12.98 -1.33 -2.97
C LEU A 362 -14.17 -2.30 -2.77
N PRO A 363 -14.61 -3.06 -3.78
CA PRO A 363 -15.61 -4.12 -3.58
C PRO A 363 -15.16 -5.20 -2.60
N LEU A 364 -13.89 -5.61 -2.62
CA LEU A 364 -13.36 -6.61 -1.68
C LEU A 364 -13.45 -6.12 -0.22
N ILE A 365 -13.12 -4.85 0.03
CA ILE A 365 -13.26 -4.20 1.34
C ILE A 365 -14.73 -4.23 1.78
N PHE A 366 -15.65 -3.85 0.89
CA PHE A 366 -17.09 -3.87 1.15
C PHE A 366 -17.62 -5.28 1.44
N LEU A 367 -17.24 -6.26 0.62
CA LEU A 367 -17.63 -7.66 0.79
C LEU A 367 -17.14 -8.21 2.13
N THR A 368 -15.88 -7.95 2.48
CA THR A 368 -15.31 -8.36 3.77
C THR A 368 -16.06 -7.74 4.95
N HIS A 369 -16.45 -6.47 4.83
CA HIS A 369 -17.29 -5.82 5.82
C HIS A 369 -18.64 -6.55 6.00
N PHE A 370 -19.36 -6.83 4.92
CA PHE A 370 -20.66 -7.51 4.98
C PHE A 370 -20.57 -8.95 5.51
N LEU A 371 -19.59 -9.72 5.06
CA LEU A 371 -19.36 -11.09 5.54
C LEU A 371 -19.10 -11.10 7.06
N SER A 372 -18.30 -10.14 7.55
CA SER A 372 -18.01 -10.02 8.98
C SER A 372 -19.26 -9.71 9.82
N LEU A 373 -20.20 -8.92 9.29
CA LEU A 373 -21.47 -8.63 9.96
C LEU A 373 -22.35 -9.89 10.05
N LYS A 374 -22.43 -10.68 8.97
CA LYS A 374 -23.19 -11.94 8.95
C LYS A 374 -22.67 -12.94 9.98
N ILE A 375 -21.35 -13.12 10.08
CA ILE A 375 -20.73 -14.02 11.06
C ILE A 375 -21.03 -13.56 12.50
N LEU A 376 -20.99 -12.25 12.76
CA LEU A 376 -21.32 -11.67 14.06
C LEU A 376 -22.78 -11.90 14.46
N VAL A 377 -23.71 -11.76 13.52
CA VAL A 377 -25.14 -12.02 13.76
C VAL A 377 -25.35 -13.49 14.08
N ILE A 378 -24.81 -14.42 13.28
CA ILE A 378 -24.95 -15.88 13.50
C ILE A 378 -24.40 -16.29 14.88
N LYS A 379 -23.25 -15.75 15.29
CA LYS A 379 -22.64 -16.06 16.59
C LYS A 379 -23.49 -15.54 17.76
N ASN A 380 -24.10 -14.36 17.62
CA ASN A 380 -25.00 -13.81 18.64
C ASN A 380 -26.31 -14.62 18.73
N THR A 381 -26.90 -15.03 17.60
CA THR A 381 -28.11 -15.86 17.59
C THR A 381 -27.86 -17.24 18.22
N ARG A 382 -26.72 -17.88 17.92
CA ARG A 382 -26.33 -19.17 18.54
C ARG A 382 -26.08 -19.06 20.04
N ASN A 383 -25.54 -17.94 20.53
CA ASN A 383 -25.33 -17.71 21.96
C ASN A 383 -26.65 -17.44 22.72
N ILE A 384 -27.69 -16.93 22.04
CA ILE A 384 -29.03 -16.77 22.61
C ILE A 384 -29.73 -18.13 22.68
N VAL A 385 -29.62 -18.95 21.63
CA VAL A 385 -30.21 -20.30 21.59
C VAL A 385 -29.54 -21.28 22.58
N LYS A 386 -28.27 -21.05 22.96
CA LYS A 386 -27.61 -21.83 24.03
C LYS A 386 -27.92 -21.35 25.46
N LYS A 387 -28.60 -20.22 25.62
CA LYS A 387 -28.96 -19.63 26.92
C LYS A 387 -30.46 -19.75 27.23
N ILE A 388 -31.25 -20.20 26.26
CA ILE A 388 -32.62 -20.68 26.40
C ILE A 388 -32.50 -22.20 26.44
#